data_AF-A0A660YZ42-F1
#
_entry.id   AF-A0A660YZ42-F1
#
_cell.length_a   1.000
_cell.length_b   1.000
_cell.length_c   1.000
_cell.angle_alpha   90.00
_cell.angle_beta   90.00
_cell.angle_gamma   90.00
#
_symmetry.space_group_name_H-M   'P 1'
#
loop_
_entity.id
_entity.type
_entity.pdbx_description
1 polymer ?
#
loop_
_entity_poly.entity_id
_entity_poly.type
_entity_poly.pdbx_seq_one_letter_code
_entity_poly.pdbx_strand_id
1 'polypeptide(L)'
;MLKLNSTCQKSVMMIVFLSFCLTPAYAQFTADMIQTQDGETSTIKLYVENPFYCFEQEEDGEHIFVIVNQEEKVTRVLRPSLKMYIEMESQGIMSMANDVFQSIDNMKETYDAALVGIETINGYEC
;
A
#
# COMPACT_ATOMS: atom_id res chain seq x y z
N MET A 1 -14.48 -37.65 29.70
CA MET A 1 -13.03 -37.43 29.44
C MET A 1 -12.61 -38.32 28.27
N LEU A 2 -12.57 -37.80 27.04
CA LEU A 2 -12.09 -38.56 25.88
C LEU A 2 -10.55 -38.58 25.92
N LYS A 3 -9.96 -39.78 26.08
CA LYS A 3 -8.51 -39.98 25.92
C LYS A 3 -8.20 -40.06 24.43
N LEU A 4 -7.56 -39.03 23.87
CA LEU A 4 -7.04 -39.08 22.51
C LEU A 4 -5.88 -40.08 22.43
N ASN A 5 -5.83 -40.85 21.34
CA ASN A 5 -4.80 -41.84 21.08
C ASN A 5 -3.42 -41.16 20.85
N SER A 6 -2.30 -41.81 21.22
CA SER A 6 -0.94 -41.19 21.20
C SER A 6 -0.56 -40.59 19.84
N THR A 7 -0.95 -41.24 18.75
CA THR A 7 -0.75 -40.75 17.38
C THR A 7 -1.60 -39.51 17.09
N CYS A 8 -2.84 -39.49 17.57
CA CYS A 8 -3.76 -38.35 17.44
C CYS A 8 -3.26 -37.14 18.23
N GLN A 9 -2.70 -37.35 19.44
CA GLN A 9 -2.10 -36.30 20.25
C GLN A 9 -0.87 -35.67 19.57
N LYS A 10 -0.04 -36.47 18.88
CA LYS A 10 1.11 -35.97 18.09
C LYS A 10 0.66 -35.19 16.86
N SER A 11 -0.35 -35.68 16.12
CA SER A 11 -0.91 -34.96 14.97
C SER A 11 -1.56 -33.64 15.37
N VAL A 12 -2.29 -33.60 16.48
CA VAL A 12 -2.90 -32.36 17.01
C VAL A 12 -1.81 -31.37 17.42
N MET A 13 -0.75 -31.82 18.10
CA MET A 13 0.36 -30.95 18.49
C MET A 13 1.12 -30.39 17.29
N MET A 14 1.28 -31.18 16.22
CA MET A 14 1.89 -30.75 14.96
C MET A 14 1.03 -29.71 14.23
N ILE A 15 -0.30 -29.89 14.19
CA ILE A 15 -1.22 -28.92 13.57
C ILE A 15 -1.23 -27.61 14.35
N VAL A 16 -1.23 -27.65 15.68
CA VAL A 16 -1.15 -26.46 16.54
C VAL A 16 0.18 -25.72 16.32
N PHE A 17 1.29 -26.44 16.21
CA PHE A 17 2.59 -25.83 15.93
C PHE A 17 2.65 -25.19 14.53
N LEU A 18 2.08 -25.86 13.51
CA LEU A 18 2.04 -25.33 12.14
C LEU A 18 1.14 -24.09 12.03
N SER A 19 0.05 -24.01 12.81
CA SER A 19 -0.80 -22.82 12.86
C SER A 19 -0.12 -21.59 13.48
N PHE A 20 0.89 -21.77 14.34
CA PHE A 20 1.63 -20.67 14.96
C PHE A 20 2.69 -20.06 14.04
N CYS A 21 3.11 -20.77 12.99
CA CYS A 21 4.09 -20.28 12.01
C CYS A 21 3.47 -19.54 10.81
N LEU A 22 2.13 -19.44 10.75
CA LEU A 22 1.38 -18.82 9.66
C LEU A 22 1.13 -17.31 9.88
N THR A 23 2.06 -16.59 10.51
CA THR A 23 1.95 -15.13 10.54
C THR A 23 2.18 -14.59 9.11
N PRO A 24 1.20 -13.91 8.49
CA PRO A 24 1.41 -13.31 7.18
C PRO A 24 2.57 -12.32 7.28
N ALA A 25 3.65 -12.59 6.54
CA ALA A 25 4.72 -11.61 6.37
C ALA A 25 4.22 -10.56 5.40
N TYR A 26 3.73 -9.44 5.91
CA TYR A 26 3.44 -8.28 5.07
C TYR A 26 4.76 -7.66 4.63
N ALA A 27 4.89 -7.39 3.34
CA ALA A 27 6.05 -6.71 2.81
C ALA A 27 6.08 -5.28 3.36
N GLN A 28 7.17 -4.93 4.02
CA GLN A 28 7.46 -3.57 4.45
C GLN A 28 8.65 -3.05 3.64
N PHE A 29 8.54 -1.84 3.11
CA PHE A 29 9.65 -1.22 2.40
C PHE A 29 9.63 0.31 2.52
N THR A 30 10.76 0.90 2.17
CA THR A 30 10.91 2.33 1.99
C THR A 30 11.58 2.60 0.65
N ALA A 31 11.22 3.70 0.01
CA ALA A 31 11.77 4.13 -1.27
C ALA A 31 11.83 5.65 -1.35
N ASP A 32 12.76 6.18 -2.15
CA ASP A 32 12.79 7.58 -2.56
C ASP A 32 12.22 7.68 -3.98
N MET A 33 11.18 8.49 -4.16
CA MET A 33 10.57 8.80 -5.45
C MET A 33 11.06 10.17 -5.92
N ILE A 34 11.73 10.20 -7.07
CA ILE A 34 12.15 11.46 -7.70
C ILE A 34 11.03 11.93 -8.62
N GLN A 35 10.49 13.10 -8.33
CA GLN A 35 9.45 13.72 -9.15
C GLN A 35 9.98 15.00 -9.77
N THR A 36 9.78 15.17 -11.08
CA THR A 36 10.04 16.43 -11.76
C THR A 36 8.73 16.99 -12.29
N GLN A 37 8.36 18.18 -11.84
CA GLN A 37 7.14 18.89 -12.23
C GLN A 37 7.48 20.35 -12.53
N ASP A 38 7.02 20.86 -13.68
CA ASP A 38 7.25 22.24 -14.14
C ASP A 38 8.73 22.69 -14.12
N GLY A 39 9.65 21.74 -14.31
CA GLY A 39 11.10 21.97 -14.31
C GLY A 39 11.76 21.92 -12.93
N GLU A 40 10.97 21.82 -11.85
CA GLU A 40 11.45 21.62 -10.49
C GLU A 40 11.52 20.13 -10.18
N THR A 41 12.56 19.71 -9.46
CA THR A 41 12.73 18.30 -9.05
C THR A 41 12.71 18.20 -7.54
N SER A 42 11.84 17.34 -7.03
CA SER A 42 11.70 17.03 -5.61
C SER A 42 11.93 15.54 -5.36
N THR A 43 12.23 15.20 -4.12
CA THR A 43 12.34 13.81 -3.65
C THR A 43 11.25 13.57 -2.61
N ILE A 44 10.39 12.61 -2.87
CA ILE A 44 9.32 12.16 -1.98
C ILE A 44 9.77 10.87 -1.31
N LYS A 45 9.68 10.78 0.01
CA LYS A 45 9.95 9.53 0.74
C LYS A 45 8.66 8.73 0.85
N LEU A 46 8.73 7.47 0.42
CA LEU A 46 7.64 6.51 0.54
C LEU A 46 7.99 5.50 1.63
N TYR A 47 7.05 5.29 2.54
CA TYR A 47 7.07 4.22 3.55
C TYR A 47 5.83 3.36 3.35
N VAL A 48 5.98 2.04 3.23
CA VAL A 48 4.87 1.10 3.03
C VAL A 48 4.90 0.04 4.10
N GLU A 49 3.80 -0.12 4.82
CA GLU A 49 3.55 -1.17 5.79
C GLU A 49 2.05 -1.47 5.79
N ASN A 50 1.64 -2.59 5.19
CA ASN A 50 0.23 -2.94 5.04
C ASN A 50 -0.54 -2.86 6.39
N PRO A 51 -1.72 -2.20 6.44
CA PRO A 51 -2.51 -1.63 5.33
C PRO A 51 -2.15 -0.18 4.95
N PHE A 52 -1.08 0.37 5.52
CA PHE A 52 -0.72 1.77 5.37
C PHE A 52 0.39 2.01 4.34
N TYR A 53 0.38 3.21 3.78
CA TYR A 53 1.59 3.84 3.29
C TYR A 53 1.58 5.34 3.61
N CYS A 54 2.77 5.93 3.57
CA CYS A 54 3.00 7.34 3.85
C CYS A 54 3.92 7.93 2.78
N PHE A 55 3.49 9.04 2.19
CA PHE A 55 4.36 9.95 1.47
C PHE A 55 4.79 11.08 2.40
N GLU A 56 6.10 11.29 2.53
CA GLU A 56 6.70 12.44 3.18
C GLU A 56 7.34 13.32 2.10
N GLN A 57 6.90 14.56 2.01
CA GLN A 57 7.33 15.52 0.99
C GLN A 57 7.45 16.94 1.55
N GLU A 58 8.10 17.80 0.78
CA GLU A 58 8.14 19.24 1.05
C GLU A 58 7.40 19.97 -0.09
N GLU A 59 6.45 20.82 0.26
CA GLU A 59 5.63 21.60 -0.68
C GLU A 59 5.56 23.04 -0.15
N ASP A 60 5.90 24.03 -0.97
CA ASP A 60 5.95 25.45 -0.59
C ASP A 60 6.76 25.75 0.70
N GLY A 61 7.83 25.00 0.95
CA GLY A 61 8.66 25.12 2.16
C GLY A 61 8.02 24.53 3.42
N GLU A 62 6.95 23.75 3.27
CA GLU A 62 6.27 23.04 4.34
C GLU A 62 6.44 21.52 4.20
N HIS A 63 6.81 20.86 5.29
CA HIS A 63 6.79 19.40 5.37
C HIS A 63 5.35 18.89 5.46
N ILE A 64 4.97 18.02 4.53
CA ILE A 64 3.65 17.40 4.45
C ILE A 64 3.78 15.89 4.55
N PHE A 65 2.86 15.27 5.29
CA PHE A 65 2.72 13.81 5.34
C PHE A 65 1.35 13.42 4.79
N VAL A 66 1.33 12.55 3.79
CA VAL A 66 0.11 11.96 3.25
C VAL A 66 0.07 10.49 3.67
N ILE A 67 -0.78 10.17 4.63
CA ILE A 67 -0.92 8.83 5.20
C ILE A 67 -2.21 8.22 4.66
N VAL A 68 -2.10 7.07 4.00
CA VAL A 68 -3.25 6.36 3.44
C VAL A 68 -3.46 5.07 4.21
N ASN A 69 -4.69 4.86 4.70
CA ASN A 69 -5.16 3.57 5.19
C ASN A 69 -5.97 2.90 4.08
N GLN A 70 -5.37 1.89 3.45
CA GLN A 70 -5.99 1.20 2.32
C GLN A 70 -7.21 0.35 2.74
N GLU A 71 -7.22 -0.15 3.98
CA GLU A 71 -8.32 -0.97 4.51
C GLU A 71 -9.55 -0.11 4.82
N GLU A 72 -9.34 1.04 5.45
CA GLU A 72 -10.43 1.99 5.76
C GLU A 72 -10.83 2.88 4.58
N LYS A 73 -10.05 2.86 3.48
CA LYS A 73 -10.19 3.76 2.32
C LYS A 73 -10.14 5.25 2.70
N VAL A 74 -9.23 5.61 3.62
CA VAL A 74 -9.08 6.97 4.16
C VAL A 74 -7.67 7.49 3.90
N THR A 75 -7.58 8.72 3.39
CA THR A 75 -6.35 9.50 3.26
C THR A 75 -6.34 10.62 4.29
N ARG A 76 -5.22 10.77 5.01
CA ARG A 76 -4.96 11.86 5.96
C ARG A 76 -3.77 12.67 5.50
N VAL A 77 -3.98 13.96 5.27
CA VAL A 77 -2.91 14.91 4.94
C VAL A 77 -2.60 15.72 6.18
N LEU A 78 -1.38 15.59 6.69
CA LEU A 78 -0.90 16.28 7.88
C LEU A 78 0.01 17.44 7.46
N ARG A 79 -0.25 18.59 8.06
CA ARG A 79 0.46 19.86 7.86
C ARG A 79 0.94 20.37 9.21
N PRO A 80 2.09 19.87 9.72
CA PRO A 80 2.50 20.10 11.10
C PRO A 80 2.78 21.57 11.44
N SER A 81 3.32 22.35 10.50
CA SER A 81 3.60 23.77 10.70
C SER A 81 2.32 24.56 10.99
N LEU A 82 1.22 24.17 10.34
CA LEU A 82 -0.12 24.73 10.51
C LEU A 82 -0.93 24.07 11.63
N LYS A 83 -0.40 23.02 12.28
CA LYS A 83 -1.09 22.20 13.30
C LYS A 83 -2.46 21.71 12.84
N MET A 84 -2.56 21.34 11.56
CA MET A 84 -3.82 20.88 10.97
C MET A 84 -3.63 19.54 10.28
N TYR A 85 -4.75 18.83 10.15
CA TYR A 85 -4.85 17.70 9.24
C TYR A 85 -6.17 17.77 8.49
N ILE A 86 -6.20 17.16 7.32
CA ILE A 86 -7.40 16.97 6.51
C ILE A 86 -7.58 15.46 6.33
N GLU A 87 -8.80 14.98 6.50
CA GLU A 87 -9.20 13.62 6.22
C GLU A 87 -10.12 13.60 5.00
N MET A 88 -9.91 12.66 4.09
CA MET A 88 -10.72 12.48 2.89
C MET A 88 -10.77 11.01 2.47
N GLU A 89 -11.72 10.66 1.60
CA GLU A 89 -11.80 9.34 1.00
C GLU A 89 -10.61 9.08 0.07
N SER A 90 -9.95 7.93 0.19
CA SER A 90 -8.73 7.61 -0.57
C SER A 90 -9.00 7.35 -2.06
N GLN A 91 -10.21 6.89 -2.38
CA GLN A 91 -10.69 6.67 -3.76
C GLN A 91 -11.49 7.86 -4.30
N GLY A 92 -11.54 8.99 -3.58
CA GLY A 92 -12.10 10.22 -4.11
C GLY A 92 -11.22 10.80 -5.22
N ILE A 93 -11.82 11.49 -6.19
CA ILE A 93 -11.11 12.11 -7.34
C ILE A 93 -9.91 12.95 -6.87
N MET A 94 -10.08 13.70 -5.78
CA MET A 94 -9.01 14.54 -5.22
C MET A 94 -7.82 13.74 -4.67
N SER A 95 -8.05 12.57 -4.06
CA SER A 95 -6.96 11.73 -3.54
C SER A 95 -6.27 10.98 -4.67
N MET A 96 -7.05 10.44 -5.63
CA MET A 96 -6.50 9.65 -6.74
C MET A 96 -5.67 10.49 -7.72
N ALA A 97 -5.99 11.77 -7.91
CA ALA A 97 -5.31 12.63 -8.90
C ALA A 97 -3.78 12.63 -8.78
N ASN A 98 -3.25 12.51 -7.55
CA ASN A 98 -1.83 12.50 -7.26
C ASN A 98 -1.35 11.19 -6.58
N ASP A 99 -2.23 10.20 -6.46
CA ASP A 99 -1.92 8.91 -5.83
C ASP A 99 -2.09 7.78 -6.84
N VAL A 100 -0.94 7.34 -7.37
CA VAL A 100 -0.87 6.26 -8.37
C VAL A 100 -1.33 4.92 -7.79
N PHE A 101 -1.10 4.67 -6.50
CA PHE A 101 -1.49 3.41 -5.87
C PHE A 101 -3.01 3.31 -5.76
N GLN A 102 -3.67 4.32 -5.19
CA GLN A 102 -5.14 4.35 -5.13
C GLN A 102 -5.78 4.35 -6.51
N SER A 103 -5.19 5.05 -7.47
CA SER A 103 -5.69 5.09 -8.85
C SER A 103 -5.70 3.71 -9.50
N ILE A 104 -4.59 2.98 -9.39
CA ILE A 104 -4.46 1.63 -9.95
C ILE A 104 -5.45 0.67 -9.29
N ASP A 105 -5.58 0.72 -7.96
CA ASP A 105 -6.48 -0.18 -7.25
C ASP A 105 -7.95 0.14 -7.55
N ASN A 106 -8.33 1.42 -7.60
CA ASN A 106 -9.65 1.82 -8.05
C ASN A 106 -9.94 1.37 -9.50
N MET A 107 -8.96 1.44 -10.41
CA MET A 107 -9.12 0.94 -11.77
C MET A 107 -9.39 -0.56 -11.81
N LYS A 108 -8.67 -1.37 -11.01
CA LYS A 108 -8.88 -2.82 -10.91
C LYS A 108 -10.24 -3.18 -10.31
N GLU A 109 -10.73 -2.40 -9.35
CA GLU A 109 -12.05 -2.61 -8.75
C GLU A 109 -13.19 -2.20 -9.70
N THR A 110 -12.98 -1.17 -10.52
CA THR A 110 -14.03 -0.56 -11.35
C THR A 110 -14.17 -1.23 -12.72
N TYR A 111 -13.08 -1.72 -13.30
CA TYR A 111 -13.06 -2.19 -14.69
C TYR A 111 -12.52 -3.62 -14.81
N ASP A 112 -13.11 -4.38 -15.72
CA ASP A 112 -12.56 -5.66 -16.14
C ASP A 112 -11.37 -5.46 -17.08
N ALA A 113 -10.26 -6.17 -16.82
CA ALA A 113 -9.11 -6.17 -17.70
C ALA A 113 -9.24 -7.27 -18.77
N ALA A 114 -8.92 -6.92 -20.02
CA ALA A 114 -8.81 -7.89 -21.12
C ALA A 114 -7.48 -7.69 -21.85
N LEU A 115 -6.86 -8.80 -22.26
CA LEU A 115 -5.67 -8.74 -23.11
C LEU A 115 -6.08 -8.25 -24.50
N VAL A 116 -5.56 -7.07 -24.89
CA VAL A 116 -5.90 -6.43 -26.17
C VAL A 116 -4.94 -6.80 -27.31
N GLY A 117 -3.75 -7.28 -26.98
CA GLY A 117 -2.71 -7.65 -27.94
C GLY A 117 -1.38 -7.87 -27.23
N ILE A 118 -0.36 -8.24 -27.99
CA ILE A 118 1.03 -8.38 -27.53
C ILE A 118 1.88 -7.55 -28.49
N GLU A 119 2.78 -6.73 -27.97
CA GLU A 119 3.73 -5.96 -28.77
C GLU A 119 5.15 -6.05 -28.23
N THR A 120 6.15 -5.76 -29.07
CA THR A 120 7.55 -5.72 -28.65
C THR A 120 8.04 -4.28 -28.58
N ILE A 121 8.33 -3.78 -27.38
CA ILE A 121 8.85 -2.44 -27.13
C ILE A 121 10.30 -2.56 -26.66
N ASN A 122 11.25 -2.00 -27.42
CA ASN A 122 12.69 -2.05 -27.12
C ASN A 122 13.23 -3.47 -26.87
N GLY A 123 12.64 -4.48 -27.52
CA GLY A 123 13.03 -5.90 -27.38
C GLY A 123 12.35 -6.64 -26.22
N TYR A 124 11.46 -5.98 -25.47
CA TYR A 124 10.65 -6.59 -24.43
C TYR A 124 9.23 -6.84 -24.94
N GLU A 125 8.70 -8.04 -24.66
CA GLU A 125 7.31 -8.37 -24.92
C GLU A 125 6.43 -7.70 -23.86
N CYS A 126 5.40 -6.97 -24.31
CA CYS A 126 4.46 -6.21 -23.50
C CYS A 126 3.03 -6.62 -23.82
#